data_AF-A0A2R6B0E4-F1
#
_entry.id   AF-A0A2R6B0E4-F1
#
_cell.length_a   1.000
_cell.length_b   1.000
_cell.length_c   1.000
_cell.angle_alpha   90.00
_cell.angle_beta   90.00
_cell.angle_gamma   90.00
#
_symmetry.space_group_name_H-M   'P 1'
#
loop_
_entity.id
_entity.type
_entity.pdbx_description
1 polymer ?
#
loop_
_entity_poly.entity_id
_entity_poly.type
_entity_poly.pdbx_seq_one_letter_code
_entity_poly.pdbx_strand_id
1 'polypeptide(L)'
;MSDTTKFRGRGLILKAPPTHYSILFITAEGILLSLAKYFVSGIYLTFGLTPILILNPIIAKLLIQDRNFTIKRAFYIYMYLNTPLTLILITDFIQPVNAISGIVFLAAITIISYFLLLVFITAFKADTFKGALITATFVATYGYFTIEKVSPLTIILAYMLTILTALVIRGRISSIRLGSVNGLELINTFAMSWMDRSSYAFDELCKKVGQLSELNVSIHEFKNNKDKIATIIVPYIHPGPAKSIGSGELPSLIYEVLSEDRPLVLHGASDHSLNIASRQDTRDLVRLIKQTITTSTAPFSNLDNVGYTESHEGKIKLSMYEFSGNKLGFISKEDSTEDLPMQITHMVNNSLDLIDRHNTLCDQASAQYTADQIRMLIQMIDKATGKPLATFSIKSAGYANRRLDALDIGPGGISALILNGDRKIAFISIDANNLSCGLNKEIEKAVKSMGYEFCEVTTTDNHWNSGITRKEPGYYIGGSLSANELLESVIKCVKQAEETMSPTLYRKIGVAFKTSVFGTKLEEMYSALNIGRKFIFMGLLFCLVTSLILGLIGMLSLG
;
A
#
# COMPACT_ATOMS: atom_id res chain seq x y z
N MET A 1 9.01 -25.02 -19.81
CA MET A 1 8.93 -23.57 -20.06
C MET A 1 7.56 -23.28 -20.66
N SER A 2 6.57 -23.05 -19.81
CA SER A 2 5.22 -22.68 -20.22
C SER A 2 4.86 -21.36 -19.55
N ASP A 3 4.32 -20.48 -20.37
CA ASP A 3 4.00 -19.09 -20.14
C ASP A 3 2.87 -18.96 -19.10
N THR A 4 3.21 -18.94 -17.80
CA THR A 4 2.26 -18.73 -16.71
C THR A 4 2.73 -17.61 -15.80
N THR A 5 2.26 -16.38 -16.06
CA THR A 5 1.89 -15.34 -15.07
C THR A 5 1.70 -13.99 -15.76
N LYS A 6 0.73 -13.88 -16.67
CA LYS A 6 0.12 -12.58 -17.00
C LYS A 6 -0.89 -12.18 -15.92
N PHE A 7 -0.47 -12.14 -14.66
CA PHE A 7 -1.21 -11.32 -13.70
C PHE A 7 -0.83 -9.87 -13.99
N ARG A 8 -1.73 -9.17 -14.70
CA ARG A 8 -1.67 -7.73 -14.86
C ARG A 8 -1.71 -7.12 -13.46
N GLY A 9 -0.55 -6.86 -12.88
CA GLY A 9 -0.40 -5.92 -11.80
C GLY A 9 -1.06 -4.62 -12.26
N ARG A 10 -2.28 -4.36 -11.78
CA ARG A 10 -2.85 -3.03 -11.81
C ARG A 10 -2.01 -2.26 -10.81
N GLY A 11 -0.87 -1.74 -11.28
CA GLY A 11 -0.10 -0.78 -10.52
C GLY A 11 -1.06 0.32 -10.05
N LEU A 12 -0.84 0.84 -8.85
CA LEU A 12 -1.62 1.88 -8.17
C LEU A 12 -1.83 3.18 -8.98
N ILE A 13 -1.39 3.26 -10.25
CA ILE A 13 -0.99 4.51 -10.90
C ILE A 13 -1.56 4.63 -12.32
N LEU A 14 -2.15 5.79 -12.61
CA LEU A 14 -2.55 6.26 -13.93
C LEU A 14 -1.40 6.06 -14.94
N LYS A 15 -1.59 5.16 -15.91
CA LYS A 15 -0.61 4.94 -16.97
C LYS A 15 -0.66 6.10 -17.94
N ALA A 16 0.45 6.83 -18.08
CA ALA A 16 0.62 7.75 -19.21
C ALA A 16 0.35 6.98 -20.53
N PRO A 17 -0.50 7.49 -21.43
CA PRO A 17 -0.78 6.89 -22.71
C PRO A 17 0.50 6.88 -23.56
N PRO A 18 0.61 6.00 -24.57
CA PRO A 18 1.68 6.06 -25.56
C PRO A 18 1.87 7.48 -26.11
N THR A 19 3.12 7.90 -26.32
CA THR A 19 3.47 9.28 -26.68
C THR A 19 2.71 9.79 -27.92
N HIS A 20 2.47 8.93 -28.90
CA HIS A 20 1.73 9.30 -30.12
C HIS A 20 0.28 9.74 -29.84
N TYR A 21 -0.37 9.21 -28.81
CA TYR A 21 -1.71 9.68 -28.42
C TYR A 21 -1.65 11.08 -27.82
N SER A 22 -0.68 11.37 -26.95
CA SER A 22 -0.52 12.73 -26.41
C SER A 22 -0.14 13.73 -27.49
N ILE A 23 0.73 13.35 -28.44
CA ILE A 23 1.05 14.20 -29.59
C ILE A 23 -0.20 14.46 -30.43
N LEU A 24 -0.95 13.41 -30.78
CA LEU A 24 -2.17 13.54 -31.57
C LEU A 24 -3.20 14.44 -30.87
N PHE A 25 -3.35 14.29 -29.55
CA PHE A 25 -4.27 15.10 -28.77
C PHE A 25 -3.88 16.57 -28.72
N ILE A 26 -2.61 16.87 -28.39
CA ILE A 26 -2.09 18.25 -28.41
C ILE A 26 -2.18 18.85 -29.83
N THR A 27 -1.97 18.03 -30.86
CA THR A 27 -2.12 18.46 -32.27
C THR A 27 -3.58 18.83 -32.56
N ALA A 28 -4.53 17.99 -32.14
CA ALA A 28 -5.95 18.25 -32.30
C ALA A 28 -6.40 19.50 -31.54
N GLU A 29 -5.91 19.71 -30.31
CA GLU A 29 -6.14 20.93 -29.53
C GLU A 29 -5.62 22.17 -30.26
N GLY A 30 -4.39 22.13 -30.77
CA GLY A 30 -3.80 23.24 -31.54
C GLY A 30 -4.57 23.56 -32.82
N ILE A 31 -5.01 22.53 -33.56
CA ILE A 31 -5.85 22.69 -34.75
C ILE A 31 -7.20 23.30 -34.37
N LEU A 32 -7.87 22.76 -33.35
CA LEU A 32 -9.17 23.24 -32.90
C LEU A 32 -9.11 24.71 -32.46
N LEU A 33 -8.11 25.07 -31.66
CA LEU A 33 -7.87 26.44 -31.23
C LEU A 33 -7.64 27.38 -32.43
N SER A 34 -6.86 26.93 -33.40
CA SER A 34 -6.56 27.71 -34.61
C SER A 34 -7.78 27.90 -35.51
N LEU A 35 -8.57 26.83 -35.71
CA LEU A 35 -9.82 26.90 -36.47
C LEU A 35 -10.83 27.82 -35.78
N ALA A 36 -10.98 27.71 -34.46
CA ALA A 36 -11.88 28.57 -33.68
C ALA A 36 -11.51 30.05 -33.86
N LYS A 37 -10.23 30.41 -33.74
CA LYS A 37 -9.79 31.79 -33.95
C LYS A 37 -9.97 32.25 -35.40
N TYR A 38 -9.69 31.38 -36.37
CA TYR A 38 -9.88 31.67 -37.79
C TYR A 38 -11.35 31.98 -38.12
N PHE A 39 -12.29 31.15 -37.68
CA PHE A 39 -13.71 31.37 -37.93
C PHE A 39 -14.24 32.65 -37.27
N VAL A 40 -13.67 33.06 -36.14
CA VAL A 40 -14.10 34.26 -35.41
C VAL A 40 -13.47 35.53 -35.99
N SER A 41 -12.16 35.54 -36.25
CA SER A 41 -11.43 36.78 -36.56
C SER A 41 -10.79 36.82 -37.96
N GLY A 42 -10.94 35.76 -38.77
CA GLY A 42 -10.31 35.64 -40.10
C GLY A 42 -8.79 35.50 -40.07
N ILE A 43 -8.18 35.38 -38.88
CA ILE A 43 -6.73 35.27 -38.70
C ILE A 43 -6.33 33.80 -38.82
N TYR A 44 -5.52 33.48 -39.82
CA TYR A 44 -4.89 32.17 -39.98
C TYR A 44 -3.76 31.99 -38.96
N LEU A 45 -4.08 31.53 -37.75
CA LEU A 45 -3.10 31.10 -36.74
C LEU A 45 -2.60 29.66 -36.94
N THR A 46 -3.14 28.97 -37.95
CA THR A 46 -3.13 27.52 -38.16
C THR A 46 -1.77 26.85 -38.30
N PHE A 47 -0.65 27.57 -38.43
CA PHE A 47 0.66 26.95 -38.61
C PHE A 47 1.71 27.28 -37.55
N GLY A 48 1.54 28.33 -36.74
CA GLY A 48 2.56 28.70 -35.74
C GLY A 48 2.42 27.94 -34.42
N LEU A 49 1.19 27.77 -33.94
CA LEU A 49 0.93 27.37 -32.56
C LEU A 49 0.96 25.88 -32.31
N THR A 50 0.40 25.09 -33.22
CA THR A 50 0.44 23.63 -33.11
C THR A 50 1.89 23.13 -33.01
N PRO A 51 2.85 23.61 -33.84
CA PRO A 51 4.26 23.32 -33.62
C PRO A 51 4.80 23.79 -32.26
N ILE A 52 4.45 24.99 -31.79
CA ILE A 52 4.93 25.51 -30.49
C ILE A 52 4.43 24.67 -29.31
N LEU A 53 3.16 24.24 -29.33
CA LEU A 53 2.57 23.37 -28.30
C LEU A 53 3.26 22.00 -28.25
N ILE A 54 3.72 21.49 -29.40
CA ILE A 54 4.51 20.25 -29.51
C ILE A 54 5.97 20.47 -29.09
N LEU A 55 6.55 21.65 -29.40
CA LEU A 55 7.93 22.00 -29.06
C LEU A 55 8.13 22.19 -27.56
N ASN A 56 7.15 22.73 -26.83
CA ASN A 56 7.26 22.95 -25.38
C ASN A 56 7.64 21.67 -24.58
N PRO A 57 6.95 20.52 -24.74
CA PRO A 57 7.37 19.25 -24.16
C PRO A 57 8.79 18.80 -24.55
N ILE A 58 9.19 19.06 -25.80
CA ILE A 58 10.51 18.69 -26.32
C ILE A 58 11.59 19.55 -25.66
N ILE A 59 11.40 20.87 -25.60
CA ILE A 59 12.28 21.82 -24.92
C ILE A 59 12.42 21.45 -23.45
N ALA A 60 11.30 21.16 -22.77
CA ALA A 60 11.31 20.69 -21.39
C ALA A 60 12.18 19.45 -21.24
N LYS A 61 12.06 18.47 -22.16
CA LYS A 61 12.84 17.22 -22.10
C LYS A 61 14.32 17.43 -22.39
N LEU A 62 14.68 18.35 -23.29
CA LEU A 62 16.06 18.70 -23.59
C LEU A 62 16.74 19.38 -22.39
N LEU A 63 16.01 20.26 -21.69
CA LEU A 63 16.54 21.01 -20.55
C LEU A 63 16.54 20.20 -19.25
N ILE A 64 15.56 19.32 -19.04
CA ILE A 64 15.46 18.43 -17.88
C ILE A 64 16.06 17.06 -18.21
N GLN A 65 17.31 16.89 -17.79
CA GLN A 65 18.09 15.66 -18.01
C GLN A 65 17.81 14.55 -17.01
N ASP A 66 16.87 14.74 -16.07
CA ASP A 66 16.45 13.69 -15.14
C ASP A 66 15.97 12.45 -15.93
N ARG A 67 16.50 11.27 -15.56
CA ARG A 67 16.19 9.99 -16.22
C ARG A 67 14.71 9.64 -16.17
N ASN A 68 14.02 10.07 -15.11
CA ASN A 68 12.61 9.86 -14.91
C ASN A 68 11.77 10.94 -15.60
N PHE A 69 12.33 12.06 -16.04
CA PHE A 69 11.62 12.94 -16.95
C PHE A 69 11.75 12.43 -18.39
N THR A 70 10.91 11.48 -18.79
CA THR A 70 10.92 10.92 -20.16
C THR A 70 10.11 11.77 -21.13
N ILE A 71 10.39 11.67 -22.44
CA ILE A 71 9.61 12.39 -23.47
C ILE A 71 8.11 12.06 -23.39
N LYS A 72 7.79 10.80 -23.08
CA LYS A 72 6.41 10.35 -22.85
C LYS A 72 5.73 11.12 -21.71
N ARG A 73 6.44 11.34 -20.60
CA ARG A 73 5.92 12.08 -19.44
C ARG A 73 5.81 13.57 -19.72
N ALA A 74 6.77 14.14 -20.44
CA ALA A 74 6.70 15.53 -20.88
C ALA A 74 5.41 15.76 -21.68
N PHE A 75 5.18 14.97 -22.75
CA PHE A 75 3.94 15.09 -23.53
C PHE A 75 2.67 14.85 -22.71
N TYR A 76 2.69 13.90 -21.77
CA TYR A 76 1.54 13.67 -20.90
C TYR A 76 1.23 14.85 -19.99
N ILE A 77 2.24 15.43 -19.32
CA ILE A 77 2.06 16.59 -18.44
C ILE A 77 1.50 17.77 -19.24
N TYR A 78 2.10 18.09 -20.39
CA TYR A 78 1.63 19.19 -21.22
C TYR A 78 0.24 18.95 -21.80
N MET A 79 -0.12 17.73 -22.19
CA MET A 79 -1.48 17.40 -22.63
C MET A 79 -2.50 17.78 -21.55
N TYR A 80 -2.30 17.36 -20.30
CA TYR A 80 -3.23 17.69 -19.20
C TYR A 80 -3.29 19.17 -18.85
N LEU A 81 -2.16 19.88 -18.95
CA LEU A 81 -2.09 21.30 -18.59
C LEU A 81 -2.54 22.23 -19.74
N ASN A 82 -2.43 21.79 -20.99
CA ASN A 82 -2.89 22.53 -22.17
C ASN A 82 -4.42 22.56 -22.27
N THR A 83 -5.09 21.47 -21.92
CA THR A 83 -6.55 21.34 -22.12
C THR A 83 -7.36 22.46 -21.46
N PRO A 84 -7.17 22.81 -20.17
CA PRO A 84 -7.93 23.90 -19.56
C PRO A 84 -7.71 25.25 -20.24
N LEU A 85 -6.46 25.58 -20.61
CA LEU A 85 -6.16 26.85 -21.29
C LEU A 85 -6.75 26.89 -22.70
N THR A 86 -6.66 25.77 -23.43
CA THR A 86 -7.23 25.65 -24.77
C THR A 86 -8.75 25.85 -24.73
N LEU A 87 -9.45 25.23 -23.77
CA LEU A 87 -10.89 25.40 -23.61
C LEU A 87 -11.28 26.83 -23.22
N ILE A 88 -10.52 27.46 -22.31
CA ILE A 88 -10.74 28.87 -21.93
C ILE A 88 -10.59 29.78 -23.16
N LEU A 89 -9.53 29.59 -23.96
CA LEU A 89 -9.30 30.39 -25.16
C LEU A 89 -10.36 30.16 -26.23
N ILE A 90 -10.79 28.92 -26.48
CA ILE A 90 -11.87 28.63 -27.43
C ILE A 90 -13.16 29.34 -27.01
N THR A 91 -13.50 29.25 -25.71
CA THR A 91 -14.68 29.94 -25.15
C THR A 91 -14.56 31.46 -25.33
N ASP A 92 -13.39 32.01 -25.05
CA ASP A 92 -13.08 33.43 -25.20
C ASP A 92 -13.14 33.90 -26.65
N PHE A 93 -12.77 33.07 -27.62
CA PHE A 93 -12.91 33.39 -29.04
C PHE A 93 -14.38 33.41 -29.48
N ILE A 94 -15.18 32.43 -29.04
CA ILE A 94 -16.59 32.32 -29.45
C ILE A 94 -17.44 33.43 -28.82
N GLN A 95 -17.14 33.82 -27.58
CA GLN A 95 -17.85 34.85 -26.83
C GLN A 95 -16.88 35.99 -26.46
N PRO A 96 -16.45 36.83 -27.42
CA PRO A 96 -15.34 37.78 -27.24
C PRO A 96 -15.61 38.95 -26.28
N VAL A 97 -16.70 38.93 -25.52
CA VAL A 97 -17.20 40.10 -24.79
C VAL A 97 -17.01 39.90 -23.29
N ASN A 98 -15.96 40.55 -22.75
CA ASN A 98 -15.83 41.17 -21.42
C ASN A 98 -14.39 41.08 -20.91
N ALA A 99 -13.85 42.16 -20.36
CA ALA A 99 -12.53 42.18 -19.72
C ALA A 99 -12.34 41.11 -18.62
N ILE A 100 -13.45 40.58 -18.09
CA ILE A 100 -13.50 39.43 -17.18
C ILE A 100 -12.81 38.18 -17.78
N SER A 101 -12.90 37.94 -19.09
CA SER A 101 -12.28 36.75 -19.69
C SER A 101 -10.75 36.81 -19.69
N GLY A 102 -10.17 38.00 -19.86
CA GLY A 102 -8.73 38.24 -19.71
C GLY A 102 -8.25 37.97 -18.29
N ILE A 103 -9.05 38.36 -17.28
CA ILE A 103 -8.77 38.08 -15.86
C ILE A 103 -8.81 36.58 -15.57
N VAL A 104 -9.84 35.87 -16.06
CA VAL A 104 -9.98 34.41 -15.90
C VAL A 104 -8.79 33.69 -16.55
N PHE A 105 -8.39 34.11 -17.75
CA PHE A 105 -7.24 33.54 -18.43
C PHE A 105 -5.94 33.80 -17.66
N LEU A 106 -5.71 35.05 -17.22
CA LEU A 106 -4.54 35.41 -16.42
C LEU A 106 -4.47 34.55 -15.14
N ALA A 107 -5.60 34.28 -14.49
CA ALA A 107 -5.64 33.39 -13.34
C ALA A 107 -5.28 31.94 -13.70
N ALA A 108 -5.87 31.40 -14.76
CA ALA A 108 -5.61 30.04 -15.21
C ALA A 108 -4.15 29.82 -15.60
N ILE A 109 -3.57 30.69 -16.43
CA ILE A 109 -2.17 30.58 -16.87
C ILE A 109 -1.20 30.73 -15.69
N THR A 110 -1.49 31.60 -14.71
CA THR A 110 -0.69 31.76 -13.48
C THR A 110 -0.70 30.48 -12.65
N ILE A 111 -1.87 29.91 -12.38
CA ILE A 111 -2.01 28.67 -11.58
C ILE A 111 -1.32 27.48 -12.27
N ILE A 112 -1.52 27.34 -13.58
CA ILE A 112 -0.93 26.23 -14.34
C ILE A 112 0.58 26.38 -14.40
N SER A 113 1.09 27.60 -14.60
CA SER A 113 2.53 27.88 -14.61
C SER A 113 3.17 27.66 -13.25
N TYR A 114 2.47 28.03 -12.16
CA TYR A 114 2.88 27.73 -10.78
C TYR A 114 3.03 26.22 -10.57
N PHE A 115 2.01 25.46 -10.93
CA PHE A 115 2.02 24.00 -10.76
C PHE A 115 3.12 23.35 -11.61
N LEU A 116 3.25 23.76 -12.89
CA LEU A 116 4.26 23.23 -13.80
C LEU A 116 5.68 23.51 -13.30
N LEU A 117 5.95 24.75 -12.86
CA LEU A 117 7.25 25.13 -12.31
C LEU A 117 7.56 24.32 -11.05
N LEU A 118 6.59 24.18 -10.14
CA LEU A 118 6.77 23.43 -8.90
C LEU A 118 7.06 21.95 -9.18
N VAL A 119 6.35 21.34 -10.13
CA VAL A 119 6.60 19.95 -10.55
C VAL A 119 8.04 19.78 -11.08
N PHE A 120 8.54 20.71 -11.89
CA PHE A 120 9.90 20.64 -12.40
C PHE A 120 10.94 20.75 -11.28
N ILE A 121 10.85 21.76 -10.41
CA ILE A 121 11.88 22.06 -9.41
C ILE A 121 11.82 21.16 -8.16
N THR A 122 10.69 20.46 -7.94
CA THR A 122 10.51 19.54 -6.80
C THR A 122 10.54 18.07 -7.24
N ALA A 123 9.60 17.65 -8.10
CA ALA A 123 9.45 16.26 -8.52
C ALA A 123 10.57 15.82 -9.47
N PHE A 124 11.03 16.68 -10.37
CA PHE A 124 12.09 16.34 -11.35
C PHE A 124 13.45 16.98 -11.04
N LYS A 125 13.59 17.62 -9.88
CA LYS A 125 14.84 18.26 -9.42
C LYS A 125 15.49 19.16 -10.49
N ALA A 126 14.67 19.79 -11.33
CA ALA A 126 15.16 20.75 -12.31
C ALA A 126 15.80 21.93 -11.57
N ASP A 127 16.90 22.43 -12.12
CA ASP A 127 17.43 23.72 -11.71
C ASP A 127 16.35 24.81 -11.85
N THR A 128 16.26 25.71 -10.88
CA THR A 128 15.19 26.72 -10.84
C THR A 128 15.20 27.60 -12.09
N PHE A 129 16.37 28.00 -12.58
CA PHE A 129 16.47 28.83 -13.77
C PHE A 129 15.98 28.07 -15.01
N LYS A 130 16.38 26.81 -15.17
CA LYS A 130 15.87 25.95 -16.25
C LYS A 130 14.36 25.76 -16.15
N GLY A 131 13.85 25.49 -14.95
CA GLY A 131 12.41 25.36 -14.70
C GLY A 131 11.65 26.62 -15.11
N ALA A 132 12.11 27.78 -14.66
CA ALA A 132 11.54 29.08 -14.99
C ALA A 132 11.65 29.43 -16.49
N LEU A 133 12.73 29.01 -17.17
CA LEU A 133 12.87 29.20 -18.61
C LEU A 133 11.82 28.38 -19.38
N ILE A 134 11.66 27.11 -19.03
CA ILE A 134 10.67 26.21 -19.66
C ILE A 134 9.25 26.73 -19.42
N THR A 135 8.93 27.15 -18.20
CA THR A 135 7.59 27.70 -17.92
C THR A 135 7.38 29.07 -18.56
N ALA A 136 8.44 29.85 -18.81
CA ALA A 136 8.33 31.09 -19.56
C ALA A 136 7.96 30.86 -21.02
N THR A 137 8.49 29.81 -21.68
CA THR A 137 8.08 29.48 -23.07
C THR A 137 6.60 29.09 -23.12
N PHE A 138 6.13 28.33 -22.12
CA PHE A 138 4.72 28.00 -21.96
C PHE A 138 3.85 29.26 -21.78
N VAL A 139 4.24 30.16 -20.87
CA VAL A 139 3.52 31.43 -20.64
C VAL A 139 3.49 32.29 -21.89
N ALA A 140 4.60 32.42 -22.60
CA ALA A 140 4.69 33.19 -23.84
C ALA A 140 3.80 32.61 -24.95
N THR A 141 3.73 31.28 -25.06
CA THR A 141 2.91 30.58 -26.06
C THR A 141 1.43 30.97 -25.92
N TYR A 142 0.92 30.93 -24.69
CA TYR A 142 -0.50 31.20 -24.41
C TYR A 142 -0.78 32.70 -24.25
N GLY A 143 0.12 33.46 -23.62
CA GLY A 143 -0.04 34.89 -23.36
C GLY A 143 -0.15 35.74 -24.63
N TYR A 144 0.44 35.28 -25.75
CA TYR A 144 0.32 35.94 -27.06
C TYR A 144 -1.15 36.17 -27.48
N PHE A 145 -2.03 35.21 -27.22
CA PHE A 145 -3.44 35.31 -27.62
C PHE A 145 -4.26 36.31 -26.81
N THR A 146 -3.73 36.76 -25.69
CA THR A 146 -4.46 37.61 -24.76
C THR A 146 -3.88 39.01 -24.68
N ILE A 147 -2.90 39.36 -25.52
CA ILE A 147 -2.27 40.70 -25.52
C ILE A 147 -3.30 41.81 -25.76
N GLU A 148 -4.37 41.54 -26.52
CA GLU A 148 -5.48 42.47 -26.75
C GLU A 148 -6.32 42.74 -25.48
N LYS A 149 -6.26 41.84 -24.48
CA LYS A 149 -7.12 41.87 -23.28
C LYS A 149 -6.34 42.08 -21.98
N VAL A 150 -5.08 41.66 -21.96
CA VAL A 150 -4.18 41.69 -20.81
C VAL A 150 -2.83 42.21 -21.29
N SER A 151 -2.38 43.32 -20.71
CA SER A 151 -1.11 43.91 -21.12
C SER A 151 0.06 42.92 -20.91
N PRO A 152 1.08 42.91 -21.79
CA PRO A 152 2.28 42.09 -21.59
C PRO A 152 2.95 42.34 -20.24
N LEU A 153 2.92 43.58 -19.73
CA LEU A 153 3.44 43.92 -18.41
C LEU A 153 2.69 43.19 -17.29
N THR A 154 1.36 43.12 -17.36
CA THR A 154 0.53 42.39 -16.38
C THR A 154 0.86 40.89 -16.38
N ILE A 155 1.07 40.29 -17.56
CA ILE A 155 1.47 38.87 -17.69
C ILE A 155 2.86 38.65 -17.09
N ILE A 156 3.83 39.53 -17.38
CA ILE A 156 5.19 39.45 -16.85
C ILE A 156 5.17 39.58 -15.32
N LEU A 157 4.43 40.55 -14.76
CA LEU A 157 4.32 40.72 -13.31
C LEU A 157 3.68 39.52 -12.62
N ALA A 158 2.60 38.97 -13.17
CA ALA A 158 1.97 37.75 -12.66
C ALA A 158 2.91 36.54 -12.70
N TYR A 159 3.73 36.44 -13.76
CA TYR A 159 4.70 35.37 -13.90
C TYR A 159 5.90 35.52 -12.94
N MET A 160 6.42 36.73 -12.76
CA MET A 160 7.46 37.00 -11.76
C MET A 160 6.99 36.64 -10.35
N LEU A 161 5.73 36.95 -10.03
CA LEU A 161 5.12 36.58 -8.76
C LEU A 161 4.95 35.06 -8.64
N THR A 162 4.58 34.38 -9.73
CA THR A 162 4.53 32.91 -9.79
C THR A 162 5.88 32.27 -9.45
N ILE A 163 6.97 32.79 -10.01
CA ILE A 163 8.34 32.32 -9.70
C ILE A 163 8.64 32.54 -8.22
N LEU A 164 8.35 33.73 -7.68
CA LEU A 164 8.58 34.05 -6.27
C LEU A 164 7.78 33.11 -5.35
N THR A 165 6.50 32.88 -5.64
CA THR A 165 5.65 31.95 -4.88
C THR A 165 6.20 30.53 -4.96
N ALA A 166 6.59 30.05 -6.14
CA ALA A 166 7.19 28.73 -6.29
C ALA A 166 8.48 28.57 -5.48
N LEU A 167 9.33 29.60 -5.44
CA LEU A 167 10.55 29.62 -4.63
C LEU A 167 10.25 29.58 -3.12
N VAL A 168 9.31 30.40 -2.64
CA VAL A 168 8.90 30.40 -1.24
C VAL A 168 8.34 29.02 -0.86
N ILE A 169 7.41 28.49 -1.64
CA ILE A 169 6.81 27.17 -1.37
C ILE A 169 7.85 26.06 -1.44
N ARG A 170 8.77 26.07 -2.42
CA ARG A 170 9.89 25.13 -2.47
C ARG A 170 10.74 25.21 -1.20
N GLY A 171 11.04 26.40 -0.70
CA GLY A 171 11.75 26.61 0.56
C GLY A 171 10.99 26.05 1.77
N ARG A 172 9.67 26.28 1.85
CA ARG A 172 8.81 25.72 2.92
C ARG A 172 8.75 24.20 2.87
N ILE A 173 8.57 23.61 1.70
CA ILE A 173 8.64 22.15 1.51
C ILE A 173 10.02 21.63 1.91
N SER A 174 11.09 22.31 1.50
CA SER A 174 12.46 21.95 1.87
C SER A 174 12.75 22.08 3.36
N SER A 175 11.91 22.76 4.14
CA SER A 175 12.05 22.86 5.60
C SER A 175 11.41 21.69 6.34
N ILE A 176 10.51 20.94 5.68
CA ILE A 176 9.92 19.72 6.23
C ILE A 176 11.03 18.68 6.42
N ARG A 177 11.04 18.01 7.56
CA ARG A 177 12.02 16.98 7.93
C ARG A 177 11.31 15.72 8.36
N LEU A 178 11.82 14.59 7.90
CA LEU A 178 11.42 13.24 8.29
C LEU A 178 12.70 12.43 8.51
N GLY A 179 13.21 12.45 9.74
CA GLY A 179 14.56 11.98 10.04
C GLY A 179 15.62 12.73 9.22
N SER A 180 16.43 12.00 8.46
CA SER A 180 17.47 12.56 7.57
C SER A 180 16.94 13.07 6.22
N VAL A 181 15.67 12.81 5.90
CA VAL A 181 15.06 13.14 4.62
C VAL A 181 14.32 14.47 4.71
N ASN A 182 14.50 15.34 3.71
CA ASN A 182 13.75 16.58 3.61
C ASN A 182 12.51 16.44 2.72
N GLY A 183 11.57 17.38 2.82
CA GLY A 183 10.32 17.34 2.06
C GLY A 183 10.50 17.34 0.53
N LEU A 184 11.56 17.94 -0.02
CA LEU A 184 11.83 17.89 -1.46
C LEU A 184 12.26 16.49 -1.89
N GLU A 185 13.13 15.86 -1.11
CA GLU A 185 13.54 14.48 -1.32
C GLU A 185 12.35 13.52 -1.19
N LEU A 186 11.47 13.74 -0.20
CA LEU A 186 10.23 12.98 -0.04
C LEU A 186 9.33 13.06 -1.29
N ILE A 187 9.02 14.28 -1.76
CA ILE A 187 8.20 14.50 -2.97
C ILE A 187 8.86 13.88 -4.19
N ASN A 188 10.17 14.10 -4.37
CA ASN A 188 10.90 13.56 -5.50
C ASN A 188 10.84 12.03 -5.49
N THR A 189 11.20 11.39 -4.39
CA THR A 189 11.27 9.93 -4.32
C THR A 189 9.90 9.28 -4.40
N PHE A 190 8.86 9.92 -3.84
CA PHE A 190 7.47 9.49 -4.04
C PHE A 190 7.02 9.65 -5.50
N ALA A 191 7.36 10.75 -6.16
CA ALA A 191 7.10 10.90 -7.60
C ALA A 191 7.86 9.83 -8.40
N MET A 192 9.10 9.51 -8.00
CA MET A 192 9.88 8.43 -8.61
C MET A 192 9.23 7.07 -8.41
N SER A 193 8.62 6.78 -7.27
CA SER A 193 7.93 5.50 -7.06
C SER A 193 6.64 5.40 -7.86
N TRP A 194 5.94 6.51 -8.09
CA TRP A 194 4.84 6.58 -9.05
C TRP A 194 5.28 6.33 -10.49
N MET A 195 6.51 6.71 -10.79
CA MET A 195 7.09 6.63 -12.12
C MET A 195 7.76 5.27 -12.39
N ASP A 196 8.37 4.69 -11.37
CA ASP A 196 9.01 3.40 -11.42
C ASP A 196 7.98 2.29 -11.20
N ARG A 197 7.85 1.37 -12.15
CA ARG A 197 6.88 0.28 -12.04
C ARG A 197 7.18 -0.65 -10.86
N SER A 198 8.42 -0.62 -10.37
CA SER A 198 8.87 -1.48 -9.30
C SER A 198 8.69 -0.92 -7.90
N SER A 199 8.27 0.33 -7.66
CA SER A 199 8.23 0.95 -6.31
C SER A 199 9.59 0.96 -5.57
N TYR A 200 10.71 0.68 -6.23
CA TYR A 200 12.03 0.52 -5.58
C TYR A 200 12.48 1.82 -4.88
N ALA A 201 12.25 2.96 -5.53
CA ALA A 201 12.55 4.27 -4.97
C ALA A 201 11.81 4.52 -3.63
N PHE A 202 10.58 4.04 -3.50
CA PHE A 202 9.82 4.18 -2.26
C PHE A 202 10.39 3.29 -1.15
N ASP A 203 10.74 2.04 -1.47
CA ASP A 203 11.36 1.13 -0.51
C ASP A 203 12.69 1.70 0.03
N GLU A 204 13.51 2.32 -0.83
CA GLU A 204 14.77 2.97 -0.41
C GLU A 204 14.52 4.19 0.49
N LEU A 205 13.53 5.02 0.16
CA LEU A 205 13.09 6.13 1.02
C LEU A 205 12.64 5.62 2.39
N CYS A 206 11.78 4.59 2.39
CA CYS A 206 11.27 3.96 3.59
C CYS A 206 12.41 3.38 4.44
N LYS A 207 13.40 2.71 3.81
CA LYS A 207 14.59 2.21 4.50
C LYS A 207 15.39 3.32 5.17
N LYS A 208 15.59 4.45 4.47
CA LYS A 208 16.36 5.61 4.96
C LYS A 208 15.69 6.32 6.12
N VAL A 209 14.36 6.32 6.14
CA VAL A 209 13.55 6.95 7.19
C VAL A 209 13.29 5.99 8.36
N GLY A 210 13.18 4.70 8.06
CA GLY A 210 12.81 3.65 9.00
C GLY A 210 13.81 3.45 10.13
N GLN A 211 13.39 2.66 11.11
CA GLN A 211 14.13 2.38 12.33
C GLN A 211 14.68 0.96 12.26
N LEU A 212 15.92 0.76 12.67
CA LEU A 212 16.49 -0.59 12.75
C LEU A 212 15.80 -1.35 13.88
N SER A 213 15.25 -2.53 13.56
CA SER A 213 14.64 -3.44 14.53
C SER A 213 15.06 -4.88 14.25
N GLU A 214 15.02 -5.71 15.30
CA GLU A 214 15.16 -7.16 15.17
C GLU A 214 13.76 -7.79 15.16
N LEU A 215 13.43 -8.43 14.04
CA LEU A 215 12.17 -9.11 13.83
C LEU A 215 12.32 -10.60 14.09
N ASN A 216 11.28 -11.21 14.63
CA ASN A 216 11.29 -12.62 14.99
C ASN A 216 10.27 -13.41 14.16
N VAL A 217 10.61 -14.65 13.84
CA VAL A 217 9.69 -15.63 13.27
C VAL A 217 9.83 -16.94 14.03
N SER A 218 8.72 -17.45 14.56
CA SER A 218 8.65 -18.78 15.15
C SER A 218 8.23 -19.80 14.10
N ILE A 219 8.89 -20.95 14.10
CA ILE A 219 8.66 -22.04 13.14
C ILE A 219 8.40 -23.32 13.92
N HIS A 220 7.25 -23.95 13.68
CA HIS A 220 6.89 -25.24 14.27
C HIS A 220 6.80 -26.28 13.16
N GLU A 221 7.77 -27.20 13.13
CA GLU A 221 7.84 -28.22 12.10
C GLU A 221 7.25 -29.54 12.58
N PHE A 222 6.37 -30.08 11.75
CA PHE A 222 5.74 -31.39 11.89
C PHE A 222 6.29 -32.28 10.77
N LYS A 223 6.85 -33.43 11.12
CA LYS A 223 7.34 -34.40 10.13
C LYS A 223 7.01 -35.82 10.56
N ASN A 224 6.94 -36.73 9.61
CA ASN A 224 7.03 -38.15 9.91
C ASN A 224 8.49 -38.62 9.74
N ASN A 225 8.72 -39.94 9.81
CA ASN A 225 10.07 -40.51 9.69
C ASN A 225 10.68 -40.37 8.29
N LYS A 226 9.89 -40.03 7.27
CA LYS A 226 10.33 -39.92 5.86
C LYS A 226 10.36 -38.46 5.40
N ASP A 227 9.24 -37.76 5.55
CA ASP A 227 8.95 -36.48 4.91
C ASP A 227 8.34 -35.47 5.89
N LYS A 228 8.41 -34.19 5.51
CA LYS A 228 7.69 -33.10 6.20
C LYS A 228 6.17 -33.27 6.03
N ILE A 229 5.44 -33.03 7.11
CA ILE A 229 3.97 -33.01 7.12
C ILE A 229 3.49 -31.59 6.95
N ALA A 230 3.97 -30.67 7.79
CA ALA A 230 3.56 -29.26 7.81
C ALA A 230 4.59 -28.39 8.53
N THR A 231 4.56 -27.09 8.24
CA THR A 231 5.35 -26.10 8.96
C THR A 231 4.44 -24.93 9.36
N ILE A 232 4.17 -24.73 10.65
CA ILE A 232 3.54 -23.49 11.11
C ILE A 232 4.60 -22.40 11.11
N ILE A 233 4.31 -21.27 10.47
CA ILE A 233 5.20 -20.12 10.42
C ILE A 233 4.48 -18.92 11.02
N VAL A 234 5.01 -18.42 12.12
CA VAL A 234 4.46 -17.30 12.90
C VAL A 234 5.41 -16.11 12.81
N PRO A 235 5.32 -15.28 11.76
CA PRO A 235 6.02 -14.01 11.72
C PRO A 235 5.42 -13.04 12.74
N TYR A 236 6.27 -12.47 13.62
CA TYR A 236 5.93 -11.33 14.48
C TYR A 236 6.17 -10.03 13.72
N ILE A 237 5.52 -9.92 12.57
CA ILE A 237 5.76 -8.89 11.56
C ILE A 237 4.41 -8.60 10.90
N HIS A 238 3.98 -7.35 10.97
CA HIS A 238 2.73 -6.94 10.34
C HIS A 238 2.92 -6.82 8.81
N PRO A 239 2.12 -7.53 7.98
CA PRO A 239 2.31 -7.66 6.53
C PRO A 239 1.71 -6.47 5.74
N GLY A 240 2.18 -5.25 6.03
CA GLY A 240 1.59 -4.01 5.50
C GLY A 240 2.61 -2.98 4.96
N PRO A 241 2.14 -1.81 4.47
CA PRO A 241 0.75 -1.31 4.48
C PRO A 241 -0.08 -1.64 3.23
N ALA A 242 0.57 -2.12 2.16
CA ALA A 242 -0.08 -2.50 0.91
C ALA A 242 0.81 -3.50 0.19
N LYS A 243 0.23 -4.41 -0.59
CA LYS A 243 0.93 -5.43 -1.38
C LYS A 243 2.30 -4.99 -1.92
N SER A 244 2.35 -3.88 -2.65
CA SER A 244 3.58 -3.46 -3.36
C SER A 244 4.54 -2.61 -2.53
N ILE A 245 4.45 -2.63 -1.20
CA ILE A 245 5.25 -1.84 -0.27
C ILE A 245 5.73 -2.73 0.87
N GLY A 246 7.03 -2.67 1.18
CA GLY A 246 7.56 -3.26 2.41
C GLY A 246 7.28 -4.76 2.55
N SER A 247 6.62 -5.14 3.66
CA SER A 247 6.21 -6.51 3.99
C SER A 247 4.84 -6.90 3.46
N GLY A 248 4.20 -6.09 2.62
CA GLY A 248 2.86 -6.34 2.07
C GLY A 248 2.68 -7.64 1.28
N GLU A 249 3.77 -8.25 0.78
CA GLU A 249 3.75 -9.56 0.10
C GLU A 249 4.17 -10.73 1.01
N LEU A 250 4.44 -10.50 2.31
CA LEU A 250 5.07 -11.48 3.18
C LEU A 250 4.31 -12.83 3.24
N PRO A 251 2.99 -12.89 3.51
CA PRO A 251 2.27 -14.17 3.53
C PRO A 251 2.35 -14.91 2.19
N SER A 252 2.04 -14.21 1.10
CA SER A 252 2.07 -14.77 -0.25
C SER A 252 3.46 -15.27 -0.65
N LEU A 253 4.51 -14.56 -0.26
CA LEU A 253 5.89 -14.93 -0.56
C LEU A 253 6.33 -16.16 0.24
N ILE A 254 5.88 -16.31 1.49
CA ILE A 254 6.09 -17.53 2.27
C ILE A 254 5.44 -18.72 1.56
N TYR A 255 4.17 -18.60 1.17
CA TYR A 255 3.47 -19.67 0.44
C TYR A 255 4.13 -20.04 -0.88
N GLU A 256 4.67 -19.07 -1.62
CA GLU A 256 5.38 -19.30 -2.87
C GLU A 256 6.72 -20.03 -2.64
N VAL A 257 7.59 -19.46 -1.80
CA VAL A 257 8.99 -19.90 -1.65
C VAL A 257 9.13 -21.17 -0.82
N LEU A 258 8.22 -21.37 0.15
CA LEU A 258 8.19 -22.49 1.09
C LEU A 258 7.07 -23.49 0.79
N SER A 259 6.50 -23.50 -0.42
CA SER A 259 5.44 -24.45 -0.81
C SER A 259 5.76 -25.91 -0.49
N GLU A 260 7.00 -26.35 -0.75
CA GLU A 260 7.50 -27.70 -0.43
C GLU A 260 7.58 -27.98 1.08
N ASP A 261 7.71 -26.94 1.90
CA ASP A 261 7.72 -27.02 3.37
C ASP A 261 6.30 -27.06 3.97
N ARG A 262 5.26 -26.99 3.13
CA ARG A 262 3.84 -27.09 3.50
C ARG A 262 3.44 -26.08 4.60
N PRO A 263 3.49 -24.77 4.29
CA PRO A 263 3.41 -23.73 5.30
C PRO A 263 1.97 -23.45 5.73
N LEU A 264 1.73 -23.39 7.04
CA LEU A 264 0.55 -22.79 7.64
C LEU A 264 1.00 -21.44 8.24
N VAL A 265 0.74 -20.35 7.52
CA VAL A 265 1.16 -19.00 7.95
C VAL A 265 0.13 -18.45 8.93
N LEU A 266 0.56 -17.97 10.09
CA LEU A 266 -0.30 -17.35 11.10
C LEU A 266 0.13 -15.89 11.34
N HIS A 267 -0.81 -15.03 11.74
CA HIS A 267 -0.46 -13.66 12.15
C HIS A 267 0.03 -13.67 13.60
N GLY A 268 1.35 -13.52 13.80
CA GLY A 268 1.93 -13.37 15.13
C GLY A 268 1.58 -12.01 15.72
N ALA A 269 1.48 -11.92 17.05
CA ALA A 269 1.20 -10.67 17.75
C ALA A 269 2.18 -9.56 17.29
N SER A 270 1.66 -8.62 16.52
CA SER A 270 2.42 -7.52 15.91
C SER A 270 1.50 -6.34 15.65
N ASP A 271 2.08 -5.16 15.44
CA ASP A 271 1.37 -3.95 15.02
C ASP A 271 2.09 -3.31 13.82
N HIS A 272 1.51 -2.23 13.29
CA HIS A 272 2.06 -1.51 12.14
C HIS A 272 3.48 -0.95 12.33
N SER A 273 4.00 -0.88 13.57
CA SER A 273 5.37 -0.43 13.82
C SER A 273 6.40 -1.43 13.29
N LEU A 274 6.01 -2.71 13.15
CA LEU A 274 6.86 -3.82 12.71
C LEU A 274 6.83 -4.06 11.20
N ASN A 275 6.19 -3.18 10.41
CA ASN A 275 6.21 -3.27 8.95
C ASN A 275 7.65 -3.16 8.43
N ILE A 276 8.15 -4.21 7.75
CA ILE A 276 9.44 -4.14 7.04
C ILE A 276 9.39 -3.02 6.00
N ALA A 277 10.44 -2.19 5.96
CA ALA A 277 10.47 -1.00 5.11
C ALA A 277 10.69 -1.28 3.62
N SER A 278 11.19 -2.47 3.27
CA SER A 278 11.56 -2.84 1.90
C SER A 278 11.12 -4.26 1.53
N ARG A 279 10.69 -4.43 0.28
CA ARG A 279 10.39 -5.77 -0.25
C ARG A 279 11.63 -6.63 -0.44
N GLN A 280 12.79 -6.03 -0.67
CA GLN A 280 14.03 -6.81 -0.77
C GLN A 280 14.33 -7.47 0.57
N ASP A 281 14.21 -6.73 1.67
CA ASP A 281 14.44 -7.25 3.03
C ASP A 281 13.39 -8.31 3.38
N THR A 282 12.14 -8.13 2.93
CA THR A 282 11.09 -9.16 3.04
C THR A 282 11.47 -10.45 2.29
N ARG A 283 12.04 -10.35 1.08
CA ARG A 283 12.55 -11.52 0.34
C ARG A 283 13.74 -12.16 1.02
N ASP A 284 14.64 -11.36 1.58
CA ASP A 284 15.82 -11.84 2.30
C ASP A 284 15.40 -12.59 3.58
N LEU A 285 14.40 -12.09 4.31
CA LEU A 285 13.78 -12.78 5.43
C LEU A 285 13.22 -14.15 5.01
N VAL A 286 12.41 -14.21 3.95
CA VAL A 286 11.80 -15.49 3.52
C VAL A 286 12.87 -16.50 3.09
N ARG A 287 13.96 -16.05 2.44
CA ARG A 287 15.12 -16.92 2.16
C ARG A 287 15.80 -17.40 3.44
N LEU A 288 15.96 -16.53 4.44
CA LEU A 288 16.52 -16.89 5.74
C LEU A 288 15.65 -17.91 6.48
N ILE A 289 14.32 -17.78 6.44
CA ILE A 289 13.37 -18.77 6.98
C ILE A 289 13.62 -20.13 6.33
N LYS A 290 13.63 -20.19 5.00
CA LYS A 290 13.88 -21.44 4.24
C LYS A 290 15.24 -22.06 4.54
N GLN A 291 16.28 -21.23 4.59
CA GLN A 291 17.62 -21.69 4.95
C GLN A 291 17.63 -22.27 6.36
N THR A 292 17.08 -21.54 7.34
CA THR A 292 17.03 -21.97 8.75
C THR A 292 16.29 -23.29 8.92
N ILE A 293 15.14 -23.44 8.25
CA ILE A 293 14.37 -24.69 8.21
C ILE A 293 15.24 -25.87 7.73
N THR A 294 16.05 -25.66 6.70
CA THR A 294 16.88 -26.69 6.08
C THR A 294 18.11 -27.02 6.94
N THR A 295 18.74 -26.02 7.56
CA THR A 295 20.02 -26.18 8.25
C THR A 295 19.89 -26.39 9.76
N SER A 296 18.72 -26.14 10.36
CA SER A 296 18.53 -26.25 11.81
C SER A 296 18.74 -27.68 12.31
N THR A 297 19.55 -27.81 13.36
CA THR A 297 19.83 -29.04 14.09
C THR A 297 18.98 -29.22 15.34
N ALA A 298 17.98 -28.34 15.55
CA ALA A 298 17.07 -28.45 16.69
C ALA A 298 16.41 -29.85 16.71
N PRO A 299 16.41 -30.54 17.86
CA PRO A 299 15.99 -31.93 17.95
C PRO A 299 14.49 -32.05 17.73
N PHE A 300 14.08 -33.16 17.11
CA PHE A 300 12.69 -33.55 17.03
C PHE A 300 12.30 -34.37 18.27
N SER A 301 11.09 -34.15 18.73
CA SER A 301 10.42 -34.90 19.80
C SER A 301 9.19 -35.61 19.25
N ASN A 302 8.77 -36.71 19.85
CA ASN A 302 7.47 -37.31 19.52
C ASN A 302 6.36 -36.36 19.97
N LEU A 303 5.32 -36.17 19.14
CA LEU A 303 4.14 -35.41 19.51
C LEU A 303 3.00 -36.35 19.94
N ASP A 304 3.21 -37.02 21.07
CA ASP A 304 2.25 -38.03 21.57
C ASP A 304 1.07 -37.38 22.30
N ASN A 305 1.25 -36.17 22.85
CA ASN A 305 0.24 -35.46 23.61
C ASN A 305 0.25 -33.97 23.29
N VAL A 306 -0.92 -33.35 23.39
CA VAL A 306 -1.12 -31.90 23.27
C VAL A 306 -1.75 -31.40 24.55
N GLY A 307 -1.14 -30.36 25.15
CA GLY A 307 -1.76 -29.61 26.23
C GLY A 307 -2.78 -28.62 25.68
N TYR A 308 -3.89 -28.43 26.38
CA TYR A 308 -4.93 -27.50 25.97
C TYR A 308 -5.59 -26.79 27.16
N THR A 309 -5.91 -25.52 26.99
CA THR A 309 -6.88 -24.80 27.81
C THR A 309 -7.60 -23.74 26.97
N GLU A 310 -8.80 -23.39 27.39
CA GLU A 310 -9.59 -22.31 26.79
C GLU A 310 -10.13 -21.42 27.90
N SER A 311 -10.10 -20.11 27.67
CA SER A 311 -10.80 -19.15 28.50
C SER A 311 -11.57 -18.16 27.64
N HIS A 312 -12.72 -17.76 28.16
CA HIS A 312 -13.56 -16.74 27.57
C HIS A 312 -13.93 -15.73 28.66
N GLU A 313 -13.48 -14.48 28.48
CA GLU A 313 -13.80 -13.38 29.39
C GLU A 313 -14.30 -12.19 28.58
N GLY A 314 -15.52 -11.73 28.90
CA GLY A 314 -16.21 -10.71 28.10
C GLY A 314 -16.45 -11.17 26.67
N LYS A 315 -15.75 -10.53 25.71
CA LYS A 315 -15.79 -10.85 24.27
C LYS A 315 -14.46 -11.41 23.76
N ILE A 316 -13.52 -11.70 24.66
CA ILE A 316 -12.18 -12.17 24.31
C ILE A 316 -12.12 -13.66 24.57
N LYS A 317 -11.65 -14.38 23.55
CA LYS A 317 -11.38 -15.81 23.59
C LYS A 317 -9.88 -16.05 23.49
N LEU A 318 -9.34 -16.85 24.41
CA LEU A 318 -7.98 -17.37 24.37
C LEU A 318 -8.03 -18.90 24.36
N SER A 319 -7.47 -19.51 23.32
CA SER A 319 -7.25 -20.96 23.25
C SER A 319 -5.75 -21.22 23.21
N MET A 320 -5.24 -22.02 24.14
CA MET A 320 -3.80 -22.27 24.28
C MET A 320 -3.51 -23.75 24.02
N TYR A 321 -2.58 -24.03 23.12
CA TYR A 321 -2.10 -25.38 22.81
C TYR A 321 -0.64 -25.51 23.25
N GLU A 322 -0.23 -26.66 23.75
CA GLU A 322 1.16 -26.93 24.12
C GLU A 322 1.70 -28.15 23.37
N PHE A 323 2.78 -27.93 22.61
CA PHE A 323 3.50 -28.94 21.83
C PHE A 323 4.92 -29.10 22.39
N SER A 324 5.18 -30.23 23.06
CA SER A 324 6.48 -30.56 23.63
C SER A 324 7.12 -29.39 24.42
N GLY A 325 6.35 -28.75 25.31
CA GLY A 325 6.81 -27.63 26.14
C GLY A 325 6.72 -26.24 25.49
N ASN A 326 6.22 -26.13 24.26
CA ASN A 326 6.05 -24.85 23.56
C ASN A 326 4.56 -24.52 23.47
N LYS A 327 4.16 -23.35 23.97
CA LYS A 327 2.78 -22.90 24.03
C LYS A 327 2.44 -21.98 22.85
N LEU A 328 1.32 -22.22 22.18
CA LEU A 328 0.77 -21.40 21.11
C LEU A 328 -0.64 -20.94 21.53
N GLY A 329 -0.78 -19.64 21.77
CA GLY A 329 -2.02 -19.00 22.21
C GLY A 329 -2.73 -18.29 21.08
N PHE A 330 -3.95 -18.71 20.74
CA PHE A 330 -4.79 -18.11 19.72
C PHE A 330 -5.77 -17.14 20.38
N ILE A 331 -5.69 -15.86 20.00
CA ILE A 331 -6.48 -14.78 20.56
C ILE A 331 -7.51 -14.32 19.52
N SER A 332 -8.75 -14.15 19.94
CA SER A 332 -9.81 -13.55 19.12
C SER A 332 -10.74 -12.69 19.96
N LYS A 333 -11.41 -11.77 19.27
CA LYS A 333 -12.46 -10.92 19.82
C LYS A 333 -13.75 -11.14 19.01
N GLU A 334 -14.85 -11.49 19.69
CA GLU A 334 -16.03 -12.09 19.05
C GLU A 334 -16.71 -11.24 17.96
N ASP A 335 -16.64 -9.90 18.05
CA ASP A 335 -17.29 -8.99 17.11
C ASP A 335 -16.32 -8.60 15.98
N SER A 336 -15.33 -7.79 16.35
CA SER A 336 -14.32 -7.25 15.45
C SER A 336 -12.97 -7.34 16.13
N THR A 337 -11.96 -7.73 15.36
CA THR A 337 -10.57 -7.73 15.79
C THR A 337 -9.73 -7.04 14.73
N GLU A 338 -8.74 -6.31 15.19
CA GLU A 338 -7.61 -5.79 14.42
C GLU A 338 -6.34 -6.31 15.14
N ASP A 339 -5.20 -5.67 14.90
CA ASP A 339 -3.93 -6.02 15.51
C ASP A 339 -3.96 -6.11 17.04
N LEU A 340 -3.19 -7.08 17.55
CA LEU A 340 -2.90 -7.19 18.97
C LEU A 340 -2.00 -6.05 19.45
N PRO A 341 -2.30 -5.42 20.59
CA PRO A 341 -1.55 -4.27 21.06
C PRO A 341 -0.16 -4.68 21.57
N MET A 342 0.81 -3.74 21.50
CA MET A 342 2.22 -3.97 21.85
C MET A 342 2.46 -4.56 23.25
N GLN A 343 1.57 -4.34 24.22
CA GLN A 343 1.66 -4.96 25.54
C GLN A 343 1.60 -6.49 25.45
N ILE A 344 0.82 -7.02 24.50
CA ILE A 344 0.67 -8.45 24.25
C ILE A 344 1.87 -8.99 23.46
N THR A 345 2.38 -8.21 22.49
CA THR A 345 3.55 -8.61 21.71
C THR A 345 4.79 -8.82 22.60
N HIS A 346 4.95 -8.02 23.66
CA HIS A 346 6.03 -8.17 24.64
C HIS A 346 5.92 -9.41 25.55
N MET A 347 4.78 -10.10 25.58
CA MET A 347 4.63 -11.35 26.34
C MET A 347 5.20 -12.57 25.58
N VAL A 348 5.36 -12.45 24.26
CA VAL A 348 5.93 -13.49 23.40
C VAL A 348 7.37 -13.79 23.84
N ASN A 349 7.71 -15.07 23.91
CA ASN A 349 9.05 -15.51 24.26
C ASN A 349 9.37 -16.88 23.62
N ASN A 350 10.55 -17.42 23.91
CA ASN A 350 11.01 -18.68 23.31
C ASN A 350 10.05 -19.87 23.51
N SER A 351 9.25 -19.89 24.56
CA SER A 351 8.31 -20.98 24.87
C SER A 351 6.83 -20.57 24.72
N LEU A 352 6.53 -19.31 24.37
CA LEU A 352 5.17 -18.81 24.20
C LEU A 352 5.05 -18.00 22.92
N ASP A 353 4.25 -18.52 22.00
CA ASP A 353 3.82 -17.82 20.80
C ASP A 353 2.39 -17.33 20.97
N LEU A 354 2.12 -16.08 20.59
CA LEU A 354 0.80 -15.48 20.63
C LEU A 354 0.37 -15.13 19.21
N ILE A 355 -0.78 -15.67 18.81
CA ILE A 355 -1.34 -15.60 17.48
C ILE A 355 -2.57 -14.70 17.53
N ASP A 356 -2.56 -13.64 16.75
CA ASP A 356 -3.77 -12.90 16.41
C ASP A 356 -4.56 -13.72 15.39
N ARG A 357 -5.79 -14.12 15.73
CA ARG A 357 -6.62 -14.84 14.76
C ARG A 357 -7.05 -13.93 13.61
N HIS A 358 -7.19 -12.63 13.85
CA HIS A 358 -7.53 -11.63 12.83
C HIS A 358 -8.70 -12.05 11.92
N ASN A 359 -9.75 -12.62 12.52
CA ASN A 359 -10.71 -13.49 11.82
C ASN A 359 -12.17 -13.03 11.88
N THR A 360 -12.45 -11.79 12.25
CA THR A 360 -13.78 -11.20 12.13
C THR A 360 -13.68 -9.67 12.14
N LEU A 361 -14.39 -9.04 11.21
CA LEU A 361 -14.58 -7.60 11.17
C LEU A 361 -16.06 -7.29 10.89
N CYS A 362 -16.81 -6.97 11.95
CA CYS A 362 -18.22 -6.56 11.86
C CYS A 362 -18.38 -5.03 11.83
N ASP A 363 -17.57 -4.34 12.61
CA ASP A 363 -17.51 -2.88 12.75
C ASP A 363 -16.09 -2.46 13.12
N GLN A 364 -15.49 -1.60 12.30
CA GLN A 364 -14.12 -1.14 12.46
C GLN A 364 -13.93 -0.28 13.72
N ALA A 365 -14.96 0.46 14.16
CA ALA A 365 -14.87 1.31 15.34
C ALA A 365 -14.70 0.51 16.64
N SER A 366 -15.25 -0.70 16.69
CA SER A 366 -15.18 -1.59 17.85
C SER A 366 -14.00 -2.56 17.81
N ALA A 367 -13.18 -2.55 16.76
CA ALA A 367 -12.17 -3.57 16.53
C ALA A 367 -10.95 -3.43 17.45
N GLN A 368 -10.53 -2.19 17.74
CA GLN A 368 -9.42 -1.92 18.66
C GLN A 368 -9.69 -2.38 20.10
N TYR A 369 -8.65 -2.83 20.78
CA TYR A 369 -8.70 -3.25 22.18
C TYR A 369 -8.70 -2.03 23.12
N THR A 370 -9.65 -1.99 24.06
CA THR A 370 -9.64 -0.98 25.14
C THR A 370 -8.59 -1.31 26.20
N ALA A 371 -8.19 -0.33 27.02
CA ALA A 371 -7.23 -0.57 28.11
C ALA A 371 -7.69 -1.68 29.08
N ASP A 372 -8.99 -1.80 29.34
CA ASP A 372 -9.55 -2.86 30.20
C ASP A 372 -9.46 -4.23 29.53
N GLN A 373 -9.75 -4.29 28.23
CA GLN A 373 -9.60 -5.51 27.43
C GLN A 373 -8.15 -5.98 27.35
N ILE A 374 -7.19 -5.05 27.26
CA ILE A 374 -5.76 -5.36 27.30
C ILE A 374 -5.38 -5.96 28.66
N ARG A 375 -5.80 -5.34 29.77
CA ARG A 375 -5.53 -5.85 31.12
C ARG A 375 -6.13 -7.24 31.34
N MET A 376 -7.37 -7.45 30.88
CA MET A 376 -8.04 -8.75 30.92
C MET A 376 -7.28 -9.80 30.12
N LEU A 377 -6.87 -9.48 28.89
CA LEU A 377 -6.12 -10.41 28.03
C LEU A 377 -4.77 -10.80 28.65
N ILE A 378 -4.03 -9.85 29.24
CA ILE A 378 -2.79 -10.14 29.97
C ILE A 378 -3.06 -11.15 31.10
N GLN A 379 -4.09 -10.92 31.91
CA GLN A 379 -4.47 -11.83 33.00
C GLN A 379 -4.86 -13.23 32.50
N MET A 380 -5.57 -13.31 31.38
CA MET A 380 -5.93 -14.58 30.74
C MET A 380 -4.67 -15.35 30.30
N ILE A 381 -3.70 -14.66 29.69
CA ILE A 381 -2.43 -15.25 29.24
C ILE A 381 -1.60 -15.72 30.45
N ASP A 382 -1.47 -14.90 31.49
CA ASP A 382 -0.73 -15.26 32.72
C ASP A 382 -1.34 -16.50 33.39
N LYS A 383 -2.68 -16.57 33.46
CA LYS A 383 -3.39 -17.71 34.02
C LYS A 383 -3.19 -18.99 33.20
N ALA A 384 -3.22 -18.88 31.88
CA ALA A 384 -3.01 -20.01 30.97
C ALA A 384 -1.55 -20.50 30.97
N THR A 385 -0.59 -19.60 31.19
CA THR A 385 0.84 -19.95 31.19
C THR A 385 1.34 -20.43 32.55
N GLY A 386 0.72 -19.97 33.66
CA GLY A 386 1.13 -20.25 35.04
C GLY A 386 0.74 -21.62 35.59
N LYS A 387 0.02 -22.47 34.85
CA LYS A 387 -0.34 -23.83 35.26
C LYS A 387 -0.08 -24.85 34.15
N PRO A 388 0.21 -26.13 34.48
CA PRO A 388 0.21 -27.20 33.50
C PRO A 388 -1.15 -27.31 32.81
N LEU A 389 -1.14 -27.49 31.49
CA LEU A 389 -2.37 -27.63 30.70
C LEU A 389 -2.90 -29.07 30.79
N ALA A 390 -4.21 -29.23 30.63
CA ALA A 390 -4.82 -30.55 30.50
C ALA A 390 -4.36 -31.18 29.18
N THR A 391 -3.92 -32.44 29.21
CA THR A 391 -3.36 -33.12 28.03
C THR A 391 -4.30 -34.17 27.48
N PHE A 392 -4.20 -34.41 26.17
CA PHE A 392 -4.82 -35.55 25.48
C PHE A 392 -3.90 -36.08 24.39
N SER A 393 -4.07 -37.34 24.00
CA SER A 393 -3.16 -37.98 23.07
C SER A 393 -3.44 -37.61 21.62
N ILE A 394 -2.37 -37.43 20.84
CA ILE A 394 -2.36 -37.26 19.39
C ILE A 394 -1.62 -38.43 18.74
N LYS A 395 -2.16 -38.93 17.63
CA LYS A 395 -1.64 -40.08 16.88
C LYS A 395 -1.08 -39.68 15.52
N SER A 396 -1.66 -38.68 14.87
CA SER A 396 -1.27 -38.29 13.53
C SER A 396 -1.55 -36.82 13.24
N ALA A 397 -0.80 -36.26 12.29
CA ALA A 397 -1.03 -34.94 11.71
C ALA A 397 -1.15 -35.03 10.20
N GLY A 398 -1.95 -34.15 9.61
CA GLY A 398 -2.17 -34.04 8.16
C GLY A 398 -2.24 -32.58 7.72
N TYR A 399 -1.95 -32.32 6.45
CA TYR A 399 -1.92 -30.97 5.89
C TYR A 399 -2.44 -30.92 4.47
N ALA A 400 -3.15 -29.84 4.14
CA ALA A 400 -3.46 -29.48 2.77
C ALA A 400 -3.39 -27.98 2.57
N ASN A 401 -3.15 -27.57 1.32
CA ASN A 401 -3.30 -26.18 0.86
C ASN A 401 -4.13 -26.16 -0.41
N ARG A 402 -5.08 -25.23 -0.49
CA ARG A 402 -5.99 -25.06 -1.61
C ARG A 402 -6.01 -23.60 -2.04
N ARG A 403 -5.66 -23.34 -3.30
CA ARG A 403 -5.85 -22.01 -3.88
C ARG A 403 -7.33 -21.74 -4.13
N LEU A 404 -7.73 -20.48 -3.96
CA LEU A 404 -9.05 -19.96 -4.29
C LEU A 404 -8.85 -18.67 -5.07
N ASP A 405 -9.27 -18.66 -6.33
CA ASP A 405 -9.16 -17.49 -7.20
C ASP A 405 -10.35 -16.55 -6.94
N ALA A 406 -10.22 -15.73 -5.89
CA ALA A 406 -11.22 -14.74 -5.50
C ALA A 406 -10.51 -13.41 -5.14
N LEU A 407 -11.16 -12.27 -5.44
CA LEU A 407 -10.53 -10.96 -5.26
C LEU A 407 -10.30 -10.59 -3.78
N ASP A 408 -11.07 -11.19 -2.88
CA ASP A 408 -11.00 -11.06 -1.44
C ASP A 408 -10.09 -12.10 -0.76
N ILE A 409 -9.41 -12.95 -1.55
CA ILE A 409 -8.48 -13.98 -1.09
C ILE A 409 -7.13 -13.84 -1.80
N GLY A 410 -6.05 -13.88 -1.02
CA GLY A 410 -4.68 -13.83 -1.48
C GLY A 410 -4.22 -15.13 -2.13
N PRO A 411 -3.10 -15.10 -2.87
CA PRO A 411 -2.61 -16.23 -3.65
C PRO A 411 -2.16 -17.44 -2.81
N GLY A 412 -1.94 -17.27 -1.51
CA GLY A 412 -1.68 -18.33 -0.54
C GLY A 412 -2.90 -19.24 -0.30
N GLY A 413 -4.12 -18.73 -0.58
CA GLY A 413 -5.34 -19.51 -0.49
C GLY A 413 -5.68 -19.93 0.93
N ILE A 414 -6.00 -21.22 1.11
CA ILE A 414 -6.45 -21.80 2.37
C ILE A 414 -5.51 -22.94 2.73
N SER A 415 -4.94 -22.93 3.93
CA SER A 415 -4.20 -24.05 4.49
C SER A 415 -4.92 -24.65 5.69
N ALA A 416 -4.92 -25.97 5.78
CA ALA A 416 -5.43 -26.71 6.93
C ALA A 416 -4.33 -27.62 7.47
N LEU A 417 -4.00 -27.50 8.75
CA LEU A 417 -3.24 -28.46 9.52
C LEU A 417 -4.17 -29.11 10.53
N ILE A 418 -4.25 -30.43 10.53
CA ILE A 418 -5.11 -31.17 11.44
C ILE A 418 -4.27 -32.07 12.34
N LEU A 419 -4.73 -32.25 13.58
CA LEU A 419 -4.20 -33.22 14.53
C LEU A 419 -5.31 -34.18 14.92
N ASN A 420 -5.02 -35.48 14.87
CA ASN A 420 -5.97 -36.54 15.15
C ASN A 420 -5.44 -37.47 16.24
N GLY A 421 -6.29 -37.78 17.21
CA GLY A 421 -5.98 -38.62 18.36
C GLY A 421 -7.24 -38.92 19.16
N ASP A 422 -7.19 -38.79 20.48
CA ASP A 422 -8.39 -38.91 21.32
C ASP A 422 -9.39 -37.79 21.05
N ARG A 423 -8.86 -36.61 20.69
CA ARG A 423 -9.60 -35.42 20.29
C ARG A 423 -9.00 -34.89 19.00
N LYS A 424 -9.84 -34.34 18.13
CA LYS A 424 -9.44 -33.80 16.82
C LYS A 424 -9.32 -32.27 16.87
N ILE A 425 -8.22 -31.74 16.36
CA ILE A 425 -7.95 -30.30 16.23
C ILE A 425 -7.78 -29.94 14.75
N ALA A 426 -8.35 -28.82 14.32
CA ALA A 426 -8.08 -28.20 13.03
C ALA A 426 -7.52 -26.78 13.22
N PHE A 427 -6.39 -26.48 12.58
CA PHE A 427 -5.87 -25.13 12.40
C PHE A 427 -6.05 -24.73 10.95
N ILE A 428 -6.80 -23.65 10.72
CA ILE A 428 -7.15 -23.15 9.39
C ILE A 428 -6.58 -21.75 9.26
N SER A 429 -5.74 -21.57 8.25
CA SER A 429 -5.23 -20.26 7.85
C SER A 429 -5.76 -19.90 6.47
N ILE A 430 -6.34 -18.71 6.37
CA ILE A 430 -6.88 -18.15 5.13
C ILE A 430 -6.02 -16.94 4.78
N ASP A 431 -5.40 -16.94 3.61
CA ASP A 431 -4.64 -15.80 3.09
C ASP A 431 -5.64 -14.68 2.74
N ALA A 432 -6.05 -13.90 3.73
CA ALA A 432 -6.92 -12.74 3.63
C ALA A 432 -6.46 -11.69 4.66
N ASN A 433 -6.95 -10.45 4.53
CA ASN A 433 -6.75 -9.45 5.59
C ASN A 433 -7.54 -9.84 6.85
N ASN A 434 -8.87 -9.87 6.75
CA ASN A 434 -9.76 -10.26 7.83
C ASN A 434 -10.90 -11.13 7.25
N LEU A 435 -11.81 -11.65 8.07
CA LEU A 435 -13.02 -12.35 7.60
C LEU A 435 -14.27 -11.52 7.80
N SER A 436 -15.22 -11.70 6.88
CA SER A 436 -16.53 -11.09 6.96
C SER A 436 -17.24 -11.52 8.24
N CYS A 437 -17.96 -10.58 8.85
CA CYS A 437 -18.67 -10.78 10.11
C CYS A 437 -19.42 -12.14 10.17
N GLY A 438 -19.10 -12.95 11.17
CA GLY A 438 -19.74 -14.25 11.42
C GLY A 438 -19.23 -15.43 10.60
N LEU A 439 -18.46 -15.22 9.53
CA LEU A 439 -17.97 -16.30 8.66
C LEU A 439 -17.01 -17.25 9.39
N ASN A 440 -16.21 -16.74 10.33
CA ASN A 440 -15.38 -17.57 11.21
C ASN A 440 -16.21 -18.62 11.99
N LYS A 441 -17.37 -18.22 12.54
CA LYS A 441 -18.28 -19.10 13.29
C LYS A 441 -18.94 -20.12 12.37
N GLU A 442 -19.28 -19.74 11.14
CA GLU A 442 -19.82 -20.67 10.13
C GLU A 442 -18.80 -21.73 9.73
N ILE A 443 -17.55 -21.33 9.49
CA ILE A 443 -16.43 -22.25 9.22
C ILE A 443 -16.20 -23.17 10.42
N GLU A 444 -16.11 -22.61 11.63
CA GLU A 444 -15.90 -23.40 12.85
C GLU A 444 -17.00 -24.44 13.05
N LYS A 445 -18.27 -24.05 12.84
CA LYS A 445 -19.42 -24.96 12.91
C LYS A 445 -19.36 -26.06 11.85
N ALA A 446 -18.99 -25.73 10.61
CA ALA A 446 -18.88 -26.71 9.54
C ALA A 446 -17.78 -27.74 9.83
N VAL A 447 -16.63 -27.30 10.31
CA VAL A 447 -15.50 -28.17 10.67
C VAL A 447 -15.82 -29.02 11.90
N LYS A 448 -16.46 -28.43 12.92
CA LYS A 448 -16.95 -29.20 14.08
C LYS A 448 -17.96 -30.28 13.70
N SER A 449 -18.81 -30.02 12.71
CA SER A 449 -19.75 -31.01 12.16
C SER A 449 -19.06 -32.17 11.44
N MET A 450 -17.78 -32.05 11.09
CA MET A 450 -16.93 -33.13 10.57
C MET A 450 -16.28 -33.98 11.68
N GLY A 451 -16.60 -33.72 12.95
CA GLY A 451 -16.09 -34.45 14.11
C GLY A 451 -14.83 -33.85 14.73
N TYR A 452 -14.46 -32.63 14.35
CA TYR A 452 -13.40 -31.88 15.04
C TYR A 452 -13.95 -31.26 16.32
N GLU A 453 -13.22 -31.42 17.42
CA GLU A 453 -13.63 -30.80 18.68
C GLU A 453 -13.15 -29.36 18.77
N PHE A 454 -11.95 -29.11 18.25
CA PHE A 454 -11.30 -27.82 18.26
C PHE A 454 -11.02 -27.33 16.85
N CYS A 455 -11.25 -26.05 16.60
CA CYS A 455 -11.05 -25.44 15.29
C CYS A 455 -10.62 -23.98 15.46
N GLU A 456 -9.37 -23.69 15.11
CA GLU A 456 -8.86 -22.33 15.04
C GLU A 456 -8.93 -21.82 13.61
N VAL A 457 -9.84 -20.88 13.36
CA VAL A 457 -9.92 -20.16 12.09
C VAL A 457 -9.13 -18.87 12.23
N THR A 458 -8.14 -18.69 11.36
CA THR A 458 -7.21 -17.56 11.35
C THR A 458 -7.11 -16.96 9.95
N THR A 459 -6.71 -15.70 9.87
CA THR A 459 -6.21 -15.11 8.64
C THR A 459 -4.74 -14.76 8.77
N THR A 460 -4.10 -14.43 7.65
CA THR A 460 -2.71 -13.99 7.61
C THR A 460 -2.56 -12.47 7.72
N ASP A 461 -3.66 -11.73 7.92
CA ASP A 461 -3.70 -10.27 7.82
C ASP A 461 -3.11 -9.71 6.51
N ASN A 462 -3.26 -10.40 5.37
CA ASN A 462 -2.60 -9.93 4.16
C ASN A 462 -3.10 -8.53 3.73
N HIS A 463 -2.22 -7.75 3.10
CA HIS A 463 -2.59 -6.48 2.46
C HIS A 463 -2.63 -6.61 0.93
N TRP A 464 -3.01 -7.79 0.41
CA TRP A 464 -2.91 -8.13 -1.01
C TRP A 464 -3.81 -7.26 -1.89
N ASN A 465 -5.00 -6.92 -1.39
CA ASN A 465 -6.02 -6.15 -2.09
C ASN A 465 -6.25 -4.74 -1.47
N SER A 466 -5.33 -4.28 -0.61
CA SER A 466 -5.41 -2.95 0.00
C SER A 466 -5.29 -1.82 -1.02
N GLY A 467 -6.17 -0.82 -0.90
CA GLY A 467 -6.22 0.34 -1.80
C GLY A 467 -6.99 0.10 -3.10
N ILE A 468 -7.70 -1.03 -3.24
CA ILE A 468 -8.49 -1.33 -4.44
C ILE A 468 -9.88 -0.65 -4.41
N THR A 469 -10.46 -0.44 -3.22
CA THR A 469 -11.77 0.21 -3.07
C THR A 469 -11.66 1.54 -2.35
N ARG A 470 -12.61 2.46 -2.63
CA ARG A 470 -12.75 3.75 -1.93
C ARG A 470 -13.65 3.68 -0.71
N LYS A 471 -14.37 2.57 -0.53
CA LYS A 471 -15.20 2.33 0.68
C LYS A 471 -14.29 1.88 1.80
N GLU A 472 -14.56 2.34 3.03
CA GLU A 472 -13.92 1.77 4.22
C GLU A 472 -14.19 0.25 4.29
N PRO A 473 -13.18 -0.57 4.64
CA PRO A 473 -11.84 -0.20 5.14
C PRO A 473 -10.77 0.07 4.06
N GLY A 474 -11.14 0.13 2.78
CA GLY A 474 -10.23 0.37 1.65
C GLY A 474 -9.76 -0.90 0.94
N TYR A 475 -10.30 -2.06 1.34
CA TYR A 475 -10.02 -3.38 0.78
C TYR A 475 -11.28 -4.28 0.82
N TYR A 476 -11.23 -5.45 0.18
CA TYR A 476 -12.31 -6.45 0.28
C TYR A 476 -11.96 -7.44 1.39
N ILE A 477 -12.81 -7.52 2.41
CA ILE A 477 -12.68 -8.44 3.53
C ILE A 477 -12.88 -9.88 3.02
N GLY A 478 -12.15 -10.86 3.54
CA GLY A 478 -12.26 -12.26 3.16
C GLY A 478 -13.70 -12.78 3.27
N GLY A 479 -14.20 -13.37 2.19
CA GLY A 479 -15.56 -13.87 2.07
C GLY A 479 -16.63 -12.79 1.78
N SER A 480 -16.27 -11.51 1.68
CA SER A 480 -17.23 -10.45 1.34
C SER A 480 -17.76 -10.55 -0.09
N LEU A 481 -17.00 -11.23 -0.96
CA LEU A 481 -17.37 -11.53 -2.34
C LEU A 481 -17.57 -13.03 -2.56
N SER A 482 -16.93 -13.88 -1.76
CA SER A 482 -16.79 -15.32 -1.99
C SER A 482 -17.17 -16.22 -0.81
N ALA A 483 -18.03 -15.78 0.12
CA ALA A 483 -18.34 -16.52 1.37
C ALA A 483 -18.64 -18.03 1.18
N ASN A 484 -19.56 -18.37 0.27
CA ASN A 484 -19.95 -19.76 0.03
C ASN A 484 -18.80 -20.58 -0.57
N GLU A 485 -18.08 -20.01 -1.54
CA GLU A 485 -16.95 -20.67 -2.20
C GLU A 485 -15.80 -20.87 -1.22
N LEU A 486 -15.55 -19.89 -0.35
CA LEU A 486 -14.57 -19.97 0.73
C LEU A 486 -14.93 -21.08 1.72
N LEU A 487 -16.18 -21.12 2.20
CA LEU A 487 -16.64 -22.16 3.13
C LEU A 487 -16.49 -23.56 2.53
N GLU A 488 -16.96 -23.77 1.29
CA GLU A 488 -16.78 -25.04 0.59
C GLU A 488 -15.30 -25.40 0.42
N SER A 489 -14.46 -24.41 0.13
CA SER A 489 -13.03 -24.59 -0.06
C SER A 489 -12.33 -25.01 1.22
N VAL A 490 -12.72 -24.45 2.36
CA VAL A 490 -12.21 -24.83 3.68
C VAL A 490 -12.58 -26.27 3.99
N ILE A 491 -13.85 -26.66 3.81
CA ILE A 491 -14.31 -28.04 4.03
C ILE A 491 -13.52 -29.03 3.17
N LYS A 492 -13.31 -28.71 1.88
CA LYS A 492 -12.50 -29.53 0.96
C LYS A 492 -11.05 -29.61 1.43
N CYS A 493 -10.47 -28.51 1.88
CA CYS A 493 -9.09 -28.45 2.38
C CYS A 493 -8.91 -29.32 3.63
N VAL A 494 -9.83 -29.28 4.59
CA VAL A 494 -9.78 -30.12 5.80
C VAL A 494 -9.86 -31.61 5.42
N LYS A 495 -10.76 -32.00 4.50
CA LYS A 495 -10.86 -33.39 4.01
C LYS A 495 -9.55 -33.86 3.34
N GLN A 496 -8.95 -33.01 2.51
CA GLN A 496 -7.65 -33.31 1.89
C GLN A 496 -6.55 -33.46 2.94
N ALA A 497 -6.58 -32.66 4.02
CA ALA A 497 -5.63 -32.81 5.11
C ALA A 497 -5.80 -34.17 5.84
N GLU A 498 -7.04 -34.65 6.01
CA GLU A 498 -7.33 -35.99 6.57
C GLU A 498 -6.70 -37.12 5.74
N GLU A 499 -6.68 -37.01 4.42
CA GLU A 499 -6.10 -38.01 3.51
C GLU A 499 -4.56 -38.12 3.63
N THR A 500 -3.90 -37.12 4.21
CA THR A 500 -2.42 -37.05 4.33
C THR A 500 -1.89 -37.40 5.72
N MET A 501 -2.77 -37.87 6.63
CA MET A 501 -2.41 -38.09 8.02
C MET A 501 -1.32 -39.14 8.21
N SER A 502 -0.32 -38.79 9.03
CA SER A 502 0.73 -39.73 9.45
C SER A 502 1.22 -39.43 10.87
N PRO A 503 1.83 -40.41 11.56
CA PRO A 503 2.47 -40.17 12.86
C PRO A 503 3.49 -39.03 12.77
N THR A 504 3.49 -38.16 13.77
CA THR A 504 4.25 -36.90 13.69
C THR A 504 5.24 -36.73 14.82
N LEU A 505 6.41 -36.25 14.44
CA LEU A 505 7.42 -35.64 15.28
C LEU A 505 7.25 -34.12 15.22
N TYR A 506 7.74 -33.43 16.24
CA TYR A 506 7.62 -32.00 16.40
C TYR A 506 8.96 -31.37 16.82
N ARG A 507 9.25 -30.19 16.28
CA ARG A 507 10.29 -29.27 16.80
C ARG A 507 9.87 -27.80 16.63
N LYS A 508 10.45 -26.94 17.45
CA LYS A 508 10.39 -25.47 17.31
C LYS A 508 11.75 -24.92 16.87
N ILE A 509 11.74 -23.93 16.00
CA ILE A 509 12.91 -23.14 15.57
C ILE A 509 12.55 -21.65 15.64
N GLY A 510 13.50 -20.81 16.05
CA GLY A 510 13.38 -19.35 15.98
C GLY A 510 14.28 -18.77 14.89
N VAL A 511 13.80 -17.72 14.21
CA VAL A 511 14.57 -16.90 13.28
C VAL A 511 14.55 -15.47 13.78
N ALA A 512 15.73 -14.86 13.92
CA ALA A 512 15.89 -13.44 14.18
C ALA A 512 16.43 -12.74 12.92
N PHE A 513 15.85 -11.61 12.55
CA PHE A 513 16.20 -10.88 11.34
C PHE A 513 16.26 -9.37 11.59
N LYS A 514 17.45 -8.79 11.47
CA LYS A 514 17.65 -7.34 11.65
C LYS A 514 17.41 -6.61 10.34
N THR A 515 16.45 -5.68 10.34
CA THR A 515 16.09 -4.88 9.17
C THR A 515 15.51 -3.52 9.57
N SER A 516 15.33 -2.63 8.60
CA SER A 516 14.62 -1.36 8.80
C SER A 516 13.11 -1.61 8.77
N VAL A 517 12.42 -1.16 9.82
CA VAL A 517 10.95 -1.16 9.92
C VAL A 517 10.41 0.26 9.89
N PHE A 518 9.11 0.43 9.65
CA PHE A 518 8.50 1.75 9.68
C PHE A 518 8.52 2.38 11.08
N GLY A 519 8.31 1.61 12.14
CA GLY A 519 8.14 2.15 13.48
C GLY A 519 7.05 3.24 13.51
N THR A 520 7.32 4.35 14.18
CA THR A 520 6.43 5.53 14.21
C THR A 520 6.48 6.39 12.92
N LYS A 521 7.33 6.03 11.95
CA LYS A 521 7.65 6.92 10.82
C LYS A 521 6.59 6.96 9.73
N LEU A 522 5.73 5.96 9.63
CA LEU A 522 4.64 5.96 8.66
C LEU A 522 3.68 7.14 8.93
N GLU A 523 3.31 7.38 10.18
CA GLU A 523 2.47 8.50 10.59
C GLU A 523 3.16 9.85 10.37
N GLU A 524 4.44 9.95 10.74
CA GLU A 524 5.24 11.15 10.48
C GLU A 524 5.31 11.47 8.98
N MET A 525 5.41 10.45 8.13
CA MET A 525 5.39 10.61 6.67
C MET A 525 4.04 11.14 6.17
N TYR A 526 2.92 10.59 6.66
CA TYR A 526 1.59 11.12 6.33
C TYR A 526 1.40 12.58 6.78
N SER A 527 1.89 12.91 7.97
CA SER A 527 1.88 14.29 8.48
C SER A 527 2.70 15.22 7.59
N ALA A 528 3.93 14.82 7.23
CA ALA A 528 4.81 15.57 6.35
C ALA A 528 4.19 15.81 4.96
N LEU A 529 3.56 14.80 4.37
CA LEU A 529 2.83 14.92 3.10
C LEU A 529 1.64 15.87 3.21
N ASN A 530 0.89 15.81 4.31
CA ASN A 530 -0.22 16.73 4.57
C ASN A 530 0.22 18.19 4.71
N ILE A 531 1.34 18.44 5.40
CA ILE A 531 1.93 19.78 5.52
C ILE A 531 2.40 20.28 4.15
N GLY A 532 3.12 19.44 3.39
CA GLY A 532 3.54 19.76 2.03
C GLY A 532 2.37 20.13 1.13
N ARG A 533 1.29 19.33 1.16
CA ARG A 533 0.04 19.59 0.45
C ARG A 533 -0.54 20.96 0.80
N LYS A 534 -0.61 21.32 2.09
CA LYS A 534 -1.10 22.65 2.53
C LYS A 534 -0.26 23.79 1.93
N PHE A 535 1.07 23.67 1.91
CA PHE A 535 1.93 24.69 1.29
C PHE A 535 1.68 24.83 -0.22
N ILE A 536 1.51 23.72 -0.94
CA ILE A 536 1.18 23.76 -2.37
C ILE A 536 -0.17 24.48 -2.61
N PHE A 537 -1.20 24.15 -1.82
CA PHE A 537 -2.51 24.82 -1.92
C PHE A 537 -2.46 26.29 -1.56
N MET A 538 -1.69 26.68 -0.55
CA MET A 538 -1.48 28.10 -0.21
C MET A 538 -0.83 28.87 -1.36
N GLY A 539 0.20 28.28 -2.00
CA GLY A 539 0.84 28.91 -3.17
C GLY A 539 -0.12 29.05 -4.35
N LEU A 540 -0.96 28.03 -4.59
CA LEU A 540 -1.99 28.09 -5.61
C LEU A 540 -3.02 29.19 -5.33
N LEU A 541 -3.53 29.28 -4.10
CA LEU A 541 -4.49 30.32 -3.69
C LEU A 541 -3.87 31.72 -3.82
N PHE A 542 -2.61 31.87 -3.42
CA PHE A 542 -1.90 33.13 -3.58
C PHE A 542 -1.79 33.53 -5.05
N CYS A 543 -1.34 32.62 -5.93
CA CYS A 543 -1.27 32.85 -7.38
C CYS A 543 -2.63 33.24 -7.98
N LEU A 544 -3.71 32.58 -7.55
CA LEU A 544 -5.07 32.90 -7.96
C LEU A 544 -5.47 34.32 -7.54
N VAL A 545 -5.35 34.65 -6.25
CA VAL A 545 -5.76 35.97 -5.74
C VAL A 545 -4.96 37.08 -6.39
N THR A 546 -3.64 36.90 -6.53
CA THR A 546 -2.77 37.94 -7.08
C THR A 546 -2.99 38.16 -8.57
N SER A 547 -3.26 37.10 -9.34
CA SER A 547 -3.59 37.22 -10.76
C SER A 547 -4.96 37.87 -10.98
N LEU A 548 -5.95 37.60 -10.12
CA LEU A 548 -7.23 38.31 -10.14
C LEU A 548 -7.06 39.81 -9.86
N ILE A 549 -6.27 40.18 -8.84
CA ILE A 549 -5.98 41.59 -8.52
C ILE A 549 -5.24 42.27 -9.65
N LEU A 550 -4.18 41.64 -10.19
CA LEU A 550 -3.41 42.20 -11.31
C LEU A 550 -4.28 42.33 -12.57
N GLY A 551 -5.18 41.38 -12.81
CA GLY A 551 -6.15 41.44 -13.90
C GLY A 551 -7.13 42.61 -13.74
N LEU A 552 -7.67 42.82 -12.54
CA LEU A 552 -8.56 43.94 -12.23
C LEU A 552 -7.84 45.30 -12.39
N ILE A 553 -6.61 45.42 -11.89
CA ILE A 553 -5.81 46.65 -12.05
C ILE A 553 -5.52 46.89 -13.54
N GLY A 554 -5.13 45.84 -14.28
CA GLY A 554 -4.87 45.94 -15.72
C GLY A 554 -6.11 46.39 -16.50
N MET A 555 -7.28 45.86 -16.15
CA MET A 555 -8.56 46.29 -16.74
C MET A 555 -8.86 47.75 -16.47
N LEU A 556 -8.67 48.23 -15.23
CA LEU A 556 -8.88 49.64 -14.85
C LEU A 556 -7.88 50.61 -15.50
N SER A 557 -6.73 50.12 -15.96
CA SER A 557 -5.72 50.93 -16.65
C SER A 557 -5.91 51.00 -18.18
N LEU A 558 -6.76 50.14 -18.74
CA LEU A 558 -7.06 50.06 -20.17
C LEU A 558 -8.34 50.79 -20.58
N GLY A 559 -9.22 51.10 -19.61
CA GLY A 559 -10.38 51.99 -19.78
C GLY A 559 -10.06 53.38 -19.28
#